data_AF-A0A8H8RV61-F1
#
_entry.id   AF-A0A8H8RV61-F1
#
_cell.length_a   1.000
_cell.length_b   1.000
_cell.length_c   1.000
_cell.angle_alpha   90.00
_cell.angle_beta   90.00
_cell.angle_gamma   90.00
#
_symmetry.space_group_name_H-M   'P 1'
#
loop_
_entity.id
_entity.type
_entity.pdbx_description
1 polymer ?
#
loop_
_entity_poly.entity_id
_entity_poly.type
_entity_poly.pdbx_seq_one_letter_code
_entity_poly.pdbx_strand_id
1 'polypeptide(L)'
;MNHPLGRNVLRTITRLTSLGDNRAYSQLYTETSITPSSLPSRPTNTSQSKTKILITGAGIAGTSLAFWLSKLGHDIIVVKRFPSLRATGLQIDLCGHGIEVMKRMGLEEAFRSKSAPEEGLEIVDKTGRRRAFFPANRSGKGEQSFTTDWEIMRGDLCRLVYEAGKERVKYVFGMWVEGVEDRDGGVEVKFSDGRLEIFDLVVGADGVGSHTRKMMFGSAATNAFHPLGGGKMYVGYLTTPRPIQEGDQYIATIVAGPRPKPRASEEAKG
;
A
#
# COMPACT_ATOMS: atom_id res chain seq x y z
N MET A 1 -22.81 23.59 5.79
CA MET A 1 -21.89 23.67 6.95
C MET A 1 -21.13 22.37 7.03
N ASN A 2 -19.91 22.31 6.48
CA ASN A 2 -19.06 21.11 6.49
C ASN A 2 -17.79 21.41 7.27
N HIS A 3 -17.59 20.63 8.34
CA HIS A 3 -16.45 20.67 9.26
C HIS A 3 -15.16 20.23 8.53
N PRO A 4 -14.03 20.95 8.62
CA PRO A 4 -12.77 20.44 8.10
C PRO A 4 -12.22 19.42 9.11
N LEU A 5 -11.98 18.20 8.63
CA LEU A 5 -11.26 17.17 9.37
C LEU A 5 -9.87 17.72 9.72
N GLY A 6 -9.61 17.87 11.01
CA GLY A 6 -8.32 18.29 11.54
C GLY A 6 -7.22 17.33 11.06
N ARG A 7 -6.18 17.89 10.44
CA ARG A 7 -4.97 17.14 10.07
C ARG A 7 -4.21 16.83 11.37
N ASN A 8 -4.09 15.56 11.72
CA ASN A 8 -3.33 15.10 12.89
C ASN A 8 -1.85 14.95 12.52
N VAL A 9 -0.94 15.18 13.48
CA VAL A 9 0.50 14.98 13.29
C VAL A 9 0.83 13.48 13.32
N LEU A 10 1.63 13.02 12.36
CA LEU A 10 2.25 11.71 12.40
C LEU A 10 3.50 11.78 13.29
N ARG A 11 3.51 11.06 14.41
CA ARG A 11 4.74 10.72 15.12
C ARG A 11 5.04 9.25 14.87
N THR A 12 6.01 8.98 14.01
CA THR A 12 6.45 7.62 13.73
C THR A 12 7.38 7.14 14.83
N ILE A 13 6.91 6.42 15.84
CA ILE A 13 7.83 5.79 16.80
C ILE A 13 8.47 4.54 16.14
N THR A 14 9.57 4.73 15.42
CA THR A 14 10.37 3.61 14.91
C THR A 14 11.21 3.02 16.05
N ARG A 15 10.84 1.82 16.50
CA ARG A 15 11.58 1.07 17.51
C ARG A 15 12.62 0.16 16.86
N LEU A 16 13.83 0.68 16.65
CA LEU A 16 14.99 -0.14 16.32
C LEU A 16 15.60 -0.72 17.61
N THR A 17 15.45 -2.02 17.84
CA THR A 17 16.26 -2.72 18.85
C THR A 17 17.66 -2.99 18.28
N SER A 18 18.69 -2.77 19.09
CA SER A 18 20.11 -2.82 18.70
C SER A 18 20.45 -4.00 17.77
N LEU A 19 21.06 -3.69 16.64
CA LEU A 19 21.77 -4.66 15.81
C LEU A 19 22.97 -5.15 16.62
N GLY A 20 22.87 -6.39 17.11
CA GLY A 20 24.02 -7.12 17.61
C GLY A 20 24.89 -7.54 16.44
N ASP A 21 26.16 -7.18 16.53
CA ASP A 21 27.31 -7.56 15.70
C ASP A 21 27.23 -7.27 14.18
N ASN A 22 28.10 -6.37 13.74
CA ASN A 22 28.01 -5.64 12.49
C ASN A 22 29.05 -6.13 11.47
N ARG A 23 28.93 -7.41 11.05
CA ARG A 23 29.84 -8.01 10.06
C ARG A 23 29.18 -8.75 8.89
N ALA A 24 27.88 -8.61 8.68
CA ALA A 24 27.20 -9.34 7.59
C ALA A 24 26.10 -8.53 6.88
N TYR A 25 26.40 -7.30 6.44
CA TYR A 25 25.47 -6.53 5.60
C TYR A 25 26.20 -5.90 4.41
N SER A 26 26.65 -6.74 3.48
CA SER A 26 27.08 -6.31 2.13
C SER A 26 26.70 -7.28 1.00
N GLN A 27 25.87 -8.31 1.25
CA GLN A 27 25.65 -9.39 0.27
C GLN A 27 24.18 -9.76 -0.03
N LEU A 28 23.20 -8.88 0.21
CA LEU A 28 21.79 -9.18 -0.11
C LEU A 28 21.19 -8.29 -1.21
N TYR A 29 22.02 -7.81 -2.13
CA TYR A 29 21.58 -7.44 -3.48
C TYR A 29 22.18 -8.44 -4.46
N THR A 30 21.58 -9.62 -4.55
CA THR A 30 21.69 -10.41 -5.77
C THR A 30 20.68 -9.84 -6.75
N GLU A 31 21.20 -9.09 -7.73
CA GLU A 31 20.49 -8.82 -8.97
C GLU A 31 19.98 -10.15 -9.51
N THR A 32 18.66 -10.36 -9.43
CA THR A 32 18.03 -11.36 -10.29
C THR A 32 17.92 -10.70 -11.65
N SER A 33 18.96 -10.83 -12.44
CA SER A 33 18.97 -10.47 -13.85
C SER A 33 17.88 -11.32 -14.52
N ILE A 34 16.69 -10.75 -14.70
CA ILE A 34 15.69 -11.32 -15.58
C ILE A 34 16.25 -11.11 -16.99
N THR A 35 16.93 -12.12 -17.50
CA THR A 35 17.23 -12.20 -18.93
C THR A 35 15.88 -12.22 -19.66
N PRO A 36 15.66 -11.35 -20.67
CA PRO A 36 14.45 -11.40 -21.47
C PRO A 36 14.57 -12.59 -22.44
N SER A 37 14.50 -13.82 -21.92
CA SER A 37 14.37 -15.00 -22.77
C SER A 37 12.89 -15.23 -23.08
N SER A 38 12.56 -14.90 -24.34
CA SER A 38 11.33 -15.24 -25.05
C SER A 38 10.03 -14.84 -24.34
N LEU A 39 9.74 -13.53 -24.30
CA LEU A 39 8.33 -13.12 -24.37
C LEU A 39 7.77 -13.66 -25.69
N PRO A 40 6.66 -14.43 -25.70
CA PRO A 40 6.06 -14.88 -26.94
C PRO A 40 5.72 -13.65 -27.79
N SER A 41 6.05 -13.73 -29.09
CA SER A 41 5.77 -12.68 -30.06
C SER A 41 4.30 -12.25 -29.94
N ARG A 42 4.08 -10.95 -29.72
CA ARG A 42 2.76 -10.32 -29.69
C ARG A 42 1.95 -10.80 -30.90
N PRO A 43 0.85 -11.55 -30.73
CA PRO A 43 0.03 -11.92 -31.87
C PRO A 43 -0.52 -10.64 -32.47
N THR A 44 -0.10 -10.37 -33.71
CA THR A 44 -0.63 -9.30 -34.54
C THR A 44 -1.93 -9.80 -35.16
N ASN A 45 -3.02 -9.10 -34.80
CA ASN A 45 -4.38 -9.18 -35.36
C ASN A 45 -5.35 -10.18 -34.70
N THR A 46 -6.24 -9.66 -33.86
CA THR A 46 -7.59 -10.19 -33.61
C THR A 46 -8.45 -9.06 -33.05
N SER A 47 -9.75 -9.00 -33.42
CA SER A 47 -10.71 -8.16 -32.69
C SER A 47 -10.57 -8.51 -31.21
N GLN A 48 -10.07 -7.59 -30.37
CA GLN A 48 -9.84 -7.92 -28.96
C GLN A 48 -11.18 -8.27 -28.31
N SER A 49 -11.39 -9.56 -28.07
CA SER A 49 -12.51 -10.04 -27.27
C SER A 49 -12.36 -9.45 -25.87
N LYS A 50 -13.42 -8.82 -25.39
CA LYS A 50 -13.46 -8.20 -24.07
C LYS A 50 -13.31 -9.27 -22.98
N THR A 51 -12.10 -9.41 -22.42
CA THR A 51 -11.84 -10.28 -21.26
C THR A 51 -12.61 -9.80 -20.03
N LYS A 52 -13.29 -10.72 -19.35
CA LYS A 52 -14.01 -10.50 -18.10
C LYS A 52 -13.12 -10.82 -16.90
N ILE A 53 -12.80 -9.79 -16.11
CA ILE A 53 -11.76 -9.84 -15.09
C ILE A 53 -12.34 -9.47 -13.72
N LEU A 54 -12.13 -10.35 -12.74
CA LEU A 54 -12.40 -10.07 -11.33
C LEU A 54 -11.14 -9.58 -10.63
N ILE A 55 -11.23 -8.48 -9.89
CA ILE A 55 -10.18 -8.00 -8.99
C ILE A 55 -10.70 -8.02 -7.56
N THR A 56 -10.05 -8.78 -6.68
CA THR A 56 -10.42 -8.85 -5.27
C THR A 56 -9.68 -7.77 -4.47
N GLY A 57 -10.35 -6.65 -4.21
CA GLY A 57 -9.84 -5.58 -3.35
C GLY A 57 -9.78 -4.20 -4.01
N ALA A 58 -10.65 -3.30 -3.57
CA ALA A 58 -10.61 -1.86 -3.91
C ALA A 58 -9.62 -1.08 -3.01
N GLY A 59 -8.35 -1.46 -2.99
CA GLY A 59 -7.24 -0.64 -2.48
C GLY A 59 -6.44 -0.02 -3.64
N ILE A 60 -5.32 0.63 -3.34
CA ILE A 60 -4.47 1.30 -4.36
C ILE A 60 -4.15 0.37 -5.52
N ALA A 61 -3.59 -0.82 -5.26
CA ALA A 61 -3.22 -1.76 -6.32
C ALA A 61 -4.41 -2.18 -7.19
N GLY A 62 -5.54 -2.56 -6.57
CA GLY A 62 -6.72 -3.02 -7.31
C GLY A 62 -7.40 -1.92 -8.11
N THR A 63 -7.49 -0.70 -7.58
CA THR A 63 -8.05 0.44 -8.31
C THR A 63 -7.13 0.91 -9.44
N SER A 64 -5.81 0.90 -9.23
CA SER A 64 -4.83 1.24 -10.28
C SER A 64 -4.86 0.23 -11.42
N LEU A 65 -4.92 -1.07 -11.10
CA LEU A 65 -5.02 -2.12 -12.11
C LEU A 65 -6.33 -2.00 -12.90
N ALA A 66 -7.46 -1.82 -12.19
CA ALA A 66 -8.76 -1.63 -12.80
C ALA A 66 -8.78 -0.42 -13.75
N PHE A 67 -8.17 0.69 -13.37
CA PHE A 67 -8.02 1.87 -14.22
C PHE A 67 -7.36 1.52 -15.56
N TRP A 68 -6.21 0.85 -15.53
CA TRP A 68 -5.47 0.52 -16.76
C TRP A 68 -6.18 -0.53 -17.61
N LEU A 69 -6.71 -1.61 -17.01
CA LEU A 69 -7.44 -2.62 -17.76
C LEU A 69 -8.74 -2.07 -18.37
N SER A 70 -9.41 -1.13 -17.69
CA SER A 70 -10.59 -0.45 -18.26
C SER A 70 -10.23 0.39 -19.49
N LYS A 71 -9.04 1.03 -19.51
CA LYS A 71 -8.55 1.76 -20.69
C LYS A 71 -8.23 0.85 -21.87
N LEU A 72 -7.94 -0.42 -21.61
CA LEU A 72 -7.74 -1.45 -22.64
C LEU A 72 -9.06 -2.08 -23.12
N GLY A 73 -10.21 -1.67 -22.56
CA GLY A 73 -11.53 -2.09 -23.03
C GLY A 73 -12.06 -3.39 -22.41
N HIS A 74 -11.39 -3.96 -21.40
CA HIS A 74 -11.82 -5.17 -20.70
C HIS A 74 -13.03 -4.94 -19.77
N ASP A 75 -13.73 -6.03 -19.39
CA ASP A 75 -14.87 -5.98 -18.48
C ASP A 75 -14.41 -6.20 -17.04
N ILE A 76 -14.34 -5.14 -16.25
CA ILE A 76 -13.70 -5.16 -14.94
C ILE A 76 -14.74 -5.11 -13.83
N ILE A 77 -14.70 -6.11 -12.96
CA ILE A 77 -15.44 -6.16 -11.71
C ILE A 77 -14.45 -6.11 -10.55
N VAL A 78 -14.58 -5.13 -9.67
CA VAL A 78 -13.79 -5.03 -8.44
C VAL A 78 -14.68 -5.27 -7.24
N VAL A 79 -14.37 -6.29 -6.45
CA VAL A 79 -15.10 -6.59 -5.20
C VAL A 79 -14.34 -6.07 -3.99
N LYS A 80 -15.08 -5.62 -2.98
CA LYS A 80 -14.50 -5.14 -1.72
C LYS A 80 -15.37 -5.60 -0.55
N ARG A 81 -14.75 -6.30 0.40
CA ARG A 81 -15.41 -6.79 1.62
C ARG A 81 -16.07 -5.69 2.45
N PHE A 82 -15.45 -4.51 2.55
CA PHE A 82 -16.04 -3.39 3.28
C PHE A 82 -17.23 -2.82 2.50
N PRO A 83 -18.28 -2.33 3.18
CA PRO A 83 -19.49 -1.79 2.53
C PRO A 83 -19.24 -0.48 1.78
N SER A 84 -18.04 0.10 1.88
CA SER A 84 -17.65 1.31 1.18
C SER A 84 -16.14 1.34 0.92
N LEU A 85 -15.69 2.29 0.09
CA LEU A 85 -14.28 2.53 -0.16
C LEU A 85 -13.57 2.90 1.15
N ARG A 86 -12.60 2.07 1.55
CA ARG A 86 -11.76 2.35 2.73
C ARG A 86 -10.66 3.34 2.38
N ALA A 87 -11.04 4.61 2.38
CA ALA A 87 -10.17 5.77 2.17
C ALA A 87 -9.59 6.30 3.49
N THR A 88 -8.91 5.43 4.23
CA THR A 88 -8.21 5.76 5.48
C THR A 88 -6.79 5.20 5.45
N GLY A 89 -5.96 5.65 6.39
CA GLY A 89 -4.58 5.22 6.56
C GLY A 89 -3.64 6.41 6.71
N LEU A 90 -2.39 6.13 7.01
CA LEU A 90 -1.34 7.12 7.21
C LEU A 90 -0.71 7.53 5.87
N GLN A 91 0.27 8.43 5.94
CA GLN A 91 1.07 8.85 4.79
C GLN A 91 1.74 7.64 4.11
N ILE A 92 1.88 7.75 2.80
CA ILE A 92 2.62 6.85 1.93
C ILE A 92 3.38 7.66 0.89
N ASP A 93 4.55 7.16 0.51
CA ASP A 93 5.38 7.74 -0.53
C ASP A 93 5.19 7.02 -1.86
N LEU A 94 5.18 7.80 -2.95
CA LEU A 94 5.44 7.27 -4.28
C LEU A 94 6.91 7.49 -4.63
N CYS A 95 7.60 6.39 -4.91
CA CYS A 95 8.99 6.41 -5.33
C CYS A 95 9.15 5.89 -6.76
N GLY A 96 10.13 6.43 -7.49
CA GLY A 96 10.53 5.96 -8.82
C GLY A 96 9.36 5.70 -9.77
N HIS A 97 9.11 4.43 -10.08
CA HIS A 97 8.05 4.00 -11.01
C HIS A 97 6.62 4.36 -10.55
N GLY A 98 6.37 4.48 -9.24
CA GLY A 98 5.06 4.91 -8.74
C GLY A 98 4.68 6.31 -9.23
N ILE A 99 5.67 7.21 -9.29
CA ILE A 99 5.52 8.58 -9.81
C ILE A 99 5.17 8.54 -11.30
N GLU A 100 5.94 7.76 -12.07
CA GLU A 100 5.72 7.65 -13.52
C GLU A 100 4.33 7.08 -13.85
N VAL A 101 3.86 6.08 -13.10
CA VAL A 101 2.50 5.56 -13.25
C VAL A 101 1.47 6.65 -12.98
N MET A 102 1.61 7.44 -11.91
CA MET A 102 0.67 8.53 -11.60
C MET A 102 0.64 9.60 -12.69
N LYS A 103 1.80 9.94 -13.27
CA LYS A 103 1.90 10.87 -14.40
C LYS A 103 1.18 10.34 -15.63
N ARG A 104 1.39 9.07 -16.00
CA ARG A 104 0.70 8.42 -17.12
C ARG A 104 -0.80 8.27 -16.92
N MET A 105 -1.25 8.22 -15.68
CA MET A 105 -2.67 8.27 -15.35
C MET A 105 -3.28 9.67 -15.53
N GLY A 106 -2.46 10.71 -15.71
CA GLY A 106 -2.89 12.10 -15.82
C GLY A 106 -3.26 12.72 -14.46
N LEU A 107 -2.72 12.19 -13.37
CA LEU A 107 -3.17 12.49 -12.01
C LEU A 107 -2.14 13.28 -11.19
N GLU A 108 -1.07 13.77 -11.81
CA GLU A 108 0.00 14.50 -11.11
C GLU A 108 -0.50 15.76 -10.41
N GLU A 109 -1.25 16.62 -11.09
CA GLU A 109 -1.76 17.86 -10.48
C GLU A 109 -2.70 17.57 -9.32
N ALA A 110 -3.64 16.63 -9.52
CA ALA A 110 -4.56 16.20 -8.48
C ALA A 110 -3.83 15.60 -7.27
N PHE A 111 -2.77 14.81 -7.51
CA PHE A 111 -1.92 14.27 -6.45
C PHE A 111 -1.25 15.40 -5.67
N ARG A 112 -0.58 16.33 -6.37
CA ARG A 112 0.15 17.45 -5.75
C ARG A 112 -0.75 18.36 -4.91
N SER A 113 -2.01 18.54 -5.31
CA SER A 113 -3.01 19.28 -4.53
C SER A 113 -3.35 18.64 -3.17
N LYS A 114 -3.03 17.34 -3.01
CA LYS A 114 -3.26 16.54 -1.81
C LYS A 114 -1.97 16.09 -1.13
N SER A 115 -0.79 16.45 -1.66
CA SER A 115 0.49 16.07 -1.08
C SER A 115 0.59 16.54 0.37
N ALA A 116 1.19 15.70 1.20
CA ALA A 116 1.49 16.04 2.58
C ALA A 116 2.53 17.18 2.60
N PRO A 117 2.34 18.21 3.44
CA PRO A 117 3.28 19.32 3.51
C PRO A 117 4.50 19.00 4.39
N GLU A 118 4.95 17.74 4.47
CA GLU A 118 6.01 17.31 5.39
C GLU A 118 7.36 17.98 5.09
N GLU A 119 7.94 18.63 6.09
CA GLU A 119 9.18 19.41 6.00
C GLU A 119 10.44 18.55 6.11
N GLY A 120 10.31 17.35 6.66
CA GLY A 120 11.40 16.39 6.79
C GLY A 120 11.18 15.39 7.91
N LEU A 121 12.20 14.57 8.12
CA LEU A 121 12.27 13.53 9.14
C LEU A 121 13.26 13.94 10.22
N GLU A 122 12.85 13.91 11.48
CA GLU A 122 13.76 14.03 12.62
C GLU A 122 13.88 12.71 13.40
N ILE A 123 15.06 12.50 13.97
CA ILE A 123 15.27 11.43 14.95
C ILE A 123 15.52 12.10 16.29
N VAL A 124 14.70 11.78 17.29
CA VAL A 124 14.80 12.28 18.66
C VAL A 124 15.11 11.13 19.62
N ASP A 125 15.82 11.46 20.70
CA ASP A 125 16.00 10.54 21.82
C ASP A 125 14.79 10.53 22.78
N LYS A 126 14.88 9.73 23.85
CA LYS A 126 13.83 9.59 24.85
C LYS A 126 13.46 10.88 25.59
N THR A 127 14.30 11.91 25.57
CA THR A 127 13.99 13.22 26.17
C THR A 127 13.48 14.22 25.13
N GLY A 128 13.27 13.79 23.90
CA GLY A 128 12.83 14.65 22.79
C GLY A 128 13.94 15.48 22.17
N ARG A 129 15.22 15.24 22.53
CA ARG A 129 16.33 15.99 21.93
C ARG A 129 16.59 15.46 20.52
N ARG A 130 16.55 16.35 19.53
CA ARG A 130 16.87 16.05 18.13
C ARG A 130 18.32 15.58 18.00
N ARG A 131 18.49 14.36 17.52
CA ARG A 131 19.78 13.70 17.23
C ARG A 131 20.17 13.81 15.77
N ALA A 132 19.18 13.81 14.87
CA ALA A 132 19.37 13.99 13.43
C ALA A 132 18.15 14.67 12.81
N PHE A 133 18.36 15.34 11.69
CA PHE A 133 17.30 15.94 10.87
C PHE A 133 17.63 15.75 9.40
N PHE A 134 16.66 15.26 8.63
CA PHE A 134 16.73 15.05 7.20
C PHE A 134 15.63 15.88 6.54
N PRO A 135 15.96 17.01 5.92
CA PRO A 135 14.94 17.85 5.27
C PRO A 135 14.30 17.12 4.08
N ALA A 136 13.04 17.44 3.80
CA ALA A 136 12.34 16.98 2.63
C ALA A 136 13.02 17.54 1.36
N ASN A 137 13.23 16.69 0.36
CA ASN A 137 13.68 17.16 -0.95
C ASN A 137 12.46 17.60 -1.77
N ARG A 138 12.25 18.92 -1.85
CA ARG A 138 11.15 19.53 -2.63
C ARG A 138 11.58 20.08 -3.98
N SER A 139 12.86 19.96 -4.31
CA SER A 139 13.40 20.55 -5.54
C SER A 139 12.96 19.80 -6.81
N GLY A 140 12.42 18.59 -6.66
CA GLY A 140 12.14 17.69 -7.78
C GLY A 140 13.39 17.19 -8.51
N LYS A 141 14.59 17.49 -7.98
CA LYS A 141 15.90 17.12 -8.53
C LYS A 141 16.69 16.29 -7.52
N GLY A 142 17.52 15.39 -8.01
CA GLY A 142 18.32 14.49 -7.17
C GLY A 142 17.51 13.32 -6.59
N GLU A 143 18.12 12.56 -5.69
CA GLU A 143 17.47 11.42 -5.04
C GLU A 143 16.36 11.86 -4.06
N GLN A 144 15.35 11.02 -3.91
CA GLN A 144 14.32 11.19 -2.89
C GLN A 144 14.95 11.08 -1.50
N SER A 145 14.62 12.03 -0.62
CA SER A 145 14.95 11.95 0.81
C SER A 145 13.95 11.01 1.51
N PHE A 146 14.09 10.81 2.82
CA PHE A 146 13.11 10.08 3.63
C PHE A 146 11.70 10.69 3.57
N THR A 147 11.63 12.00 3.26
CA THR A 147 10.41 12.74 3.00
C THR A 147 10.46 13.32 1.59
N THR A 148 9.37 13.19 0.84
CA THR A 148 9.32 13.60 -0.58
C THR A 148 8.11 14.46 -0.89
N ASP A 149 8.16 15.23 -1.99
CA ASP A 149 6.99 15.94 -2.53
C ASP A 149 5.92 14.99 -3.12
N TRP A 150 6.24 13.70 -3.18
CA TRP A 150 5.39 12.59 -3.60
C TRP A 150 4.86 11.77 -2.42
N GLU A 151 4.64 12.44 -1.28
CA GLU A 151 3.99 11.87 -0.10
C GLU A 151 2.52 12.31 -0.02
N ILE A 152 1.62 11.38 0.29
CA ILE A 152 0.18 11.62 0.38
C ILE A 152 -0.46 10.73 1.45
N MET A 153 -1.57 11.17 2.05
CA MET A 153 -2.39 10.28 2.88
C MET A 153 -2.92 9.11 2.04
N ARG A 154 -2.72 7.87 2.51
CA ARG A 154 -3.20 6.66 1.82
C ARG A 154 -4.68 6.75 1.43
N GLY A 155 -5.48 7.34 2.31
CA GLY A 155 -6.91 7.54 2.06
C GLY A 155 -7.18 8.41 0.83
N ASP A 156 -6.43 9.49 0.67
CA ASP A 156 -6.57 10.42 -0.45
C ASP A 156 -6.05 9.80 -1.75
N LEU A 157 -4.94 9.06 -1.72
CA LEU A 157 -4.48 8.32 -2.90
C LEU A 157 -5.52 7.27 -3.35
N CYS A 158 -6.10 6.52 -2.40
CA CYS A 158 -7.17 5.57 -2.70
C CYS A 158 -8.35 6.26 -3.40
N ARG A 159 -8.83 7.40 -2.88
CA ARG A 159 -9.93 8.16 -3.50
C ARG A 159 -9.55 8.63 -4.89
N LEU A 160 -8.38 9.26 -5.01
CA LEU A 160 -7.91 9.85 -6.25
C LEU A 160 -7.84 8.83 -7.39
N VAL A 161 -7.28 7.65 -7.14
CA VAL A 161 -7.20 6.57 -8.13
C VAL A 161 -8.58 5.96 -8.42
N TYR A 162 -9.41 5.75 -7.38
CA TYR A 162 -10.77 5.24 -7.54
C TYR A 162 -11.62 6.16 -8.43
N GLU A 163 -11.66 7.45 -8.11
CA GLU A 163 -12.43 8.45 -8.84
C GLU A 163 -12.00 8.56 -10.31
N ALA A 164 -10.71 8.39 -10.62
CA ALA A 164 -10.19 8.43 -11.98
C ALA A 164 -10.71 7.28 -12.89
N GLY A 165 -11.12 6.15 -12.29
CA GLY A 165 -11.53 4.93 -13.00
C GLY A 165 -12.98 4.51 -12.81
N LYS A 166 -13.70 5.04 -11.80
CA LYS A 166 -14.97 4.48 -11.34
C LYS A 166 -16.07 4.37 -12.38
N GLU A 167 -16.12 5.28 -13.35
CA GLU A 167 -17.17 5.27 -14.39
C GLU A 167 -16.98 4.15 -15.43
N ARG A 168 -15.79 3.53 -15.49
CA ARG A 168 -15.47 2.45 -16.46
C ARG A 168 -15.37 1.07 -15.82
N VAL A 169 -15.62 0.97 -14.51
CA VAL A 169 -15.35 -0.24 -13.72
C VAL A 169 -16.54 -0.50 -12.80
N LYS A 170 -17.01 -1.75 -12.74
CA LYS A 170 -18.08 -2.13 -11.81
C LYS A 170 -17.49 -2.42 -10.44
N TYR A 171 -17.76 -1.55 -9.47
CA TYR A 171 -17.39 -1.78 -8.07
C TYR A 171 -18.55 -2.40 -7.29
N VAL A 172 -18.28 -3.48 -6.56
CA VAL A 172 -19.24 -4.11 -5.65
C VAL A 172 -18.67 -4.14 -4.24
N PHE A 173 -19.23 -3.30 -3.39
CA PHE A 173 -18.86 -3.21 -1.97
C PHE A 173 -19.71 -4.16 -1.12
N GLY A 174 -19.21 -4.49 0.08
CA GLY A 174 -19.86 -5.45 0.98
C GLY A 174 -19.75 -6.91 0.52
N MET A 175 -18.95 -7.19 -0.51
CA MET A 175 -18.84 -8.52 -1.13
C MET A 175 -17.39 -9.02 -1.11
N TRP A 176 -17.21 -10.31 -0.85
CA TRP A 176 -15.91 -10.97 -0.93
C TRP A 176 -16.02 -12.34 -1.59
N VAL A 177 -14.87 -12.88 -1.97
CA VAL A 177 -14.74 -14.21 -2.56
C VAL A 177 -14.53 -15.23 -1.45
N GLU A 178 -15.28 -16.33 -1.51
CA GLU A 178 -15.19 -17.48 -0.60
C GLU A 178 -14.56 -18.72 -1.23
N GLY A 179 -14.58 -18.81 -2.56
CA GLY A 179 -13.98 -19.91 -3.31
C GLY A 179 -13.52 -19.46 -4.68
N VAL A 180 -12.40 -20.03 -5.13
CA VAL A 180 -11.84 -19.84 -6.46
C VAL A 180 -11.44 -21.22 -6.95
N GLU A 181 -11.97 -21.64 -8.10
CA GLU A 181 -11.62 -22.90 -8.73
C GLU A 181 -11.30 -22.66 -10.20
N ASP A 182 -10.11 -23.12 -10.61
CA ASP A 182 -9.70 -23.08 -12.00
C ASP A 182 -10.41 -24.19 -12.77
N ARG A 183 -11.05 -23.85 -13.88
CA ARG A 183 -11.85 -24.76 -14.71
C ARG A 183 -11.42 -24.63 -16.16
N ASP A 184 -11.76 -25.64 -16.96
CA ASP A 184 -11.59 -25.54 -18.41
C ASP A 184 -12.46 -24.40 -18.95
N GLY A 185 -11.82 -23.34 -19.46
CA GLY A 185 -12.49 -22.18 -20.05
C GLY A 185 -12.73 -20.99 -19.10
N GLY A 186 -12.23 -21.02 -17.86
CA GLY A 186 -12.24 -19.86 -16.98
C GLY A 186 -12.10 -20.22 -15.49
N VAL A 187 -12.20 -19.20 -14.65
CA VAL A 187 -12.12 -19.33 -13.20
C VAL A 187 -13.52 -19.16 -12.61
N GLU A 188 -14.02 -20.22 -11.97
CA GLU A 188 -15.27 -20.20 -11.22
C GLU A 188 -15.03 -19.55 -9.85
N VAL A 189 -15.85 -18.55 -9.52
CA VAL A 189 -15.74 -17.79 -8.28
C VAL A 189 -17.03 -17.92 -7.50
N LYS A 190 -16.91 -18.32 -6.23
CA LYS A 190 -17.99 -18.28 -5.24
C LYS A 190 -17.90 -17.00 -4.42
N PHE A 191 -18.96 -16.20 -4.46
CA PHE A 191 -19.10 -14.99 -3.66
C PHE A 191 -19.78 -15.26 -2.31
N SER A 192 -19.59 -14.32 -1.38
CA SER A 192 -20.14 -14.35 -0.03
C SER A 192 -21.67 -14.32 0.08
N ASP A 193 -22.37 -13.99 -1.00
CA ASP A 193 -23.83 -14.06 -1.10
C ASP A 193 -24.32 -15.39 -1.70
N GLY A 194 -23.42 -16.34 -1.92
CA GLY A 194 -23.71 -17.66 -2.48
C GLY A 194 -23.72 -17.71 -4.00
N ARG A 195 -23.60 -16.57 -4.72
CA ARG A 195 -23.53 -16.59 -6.19
C ARG A 195 -22.25 -17.26 -6.68
N LEU A 196 -22.39 -17.98 -7.79
CA LEU A 196 -21.31 -18.54 -8.58
C LEU A 196 -21.23 -17.78 -9.91
N GLU A 197 -20.03 -17.40 -10.32
CA GLU A 197 -19.81 -16.68 -11.57
C GLU A 197 -18.45 -17.06 -12.16
N ILE A 198 -18.40 -17.19 -13.50
CA ILE A 198 -17.18 -17.49 -14.23
C ILE A 198 -16.54 -16.21 -14.75
N PHE A 199 -15.22 -16.12 -14.61
CA PHE A 199 -14.35 -15.04 -15.09
C PHE A 199 -13.23 -15.62 -15.94
N ASP A 200 -12.72 -14.86 -16.90
CA ASP A 200 -11.54 -15.26 -17.67
C ASP A 200 -10.25 -15.12 -16.84
N LEU A 201 -10.24 -14.16 -15.89
CA LEU A 201 -9.11 -13.89 -15.02
C LEU A 201 -9.57 -13.41 -13.64
N VAL A 202 -8.89 -13.88 -12.59
CA VAL A 202 -9.06 -13.41 -11.20
C VAL A 202 -7.73 -12.90 -10.67
N VAL A 203 -7.72 -11.66 -10.15
CA VAL A 203 -6.53 -11.01 -9.59
C VAL A 203 -6.72 -10.70 -8.10
N GLY A 204 -5.81 -11.21 -7.27
CA GLY A 204 -5.73 -10.91 -5.84
C GLY A 204 -5.11 -9.54 -5.54
N ALA A 205 -5.89 -8.57 -5.07
CA ALA A 205 -5.43 -7.23 -4.67
C ALA A 205 -5.91 -6.83 -3.25
N ASP A 206 -6.12 -7.83 -2.39
CA ASP A 206 -6.76 -7.75 -1.08
C ASP A 206 -5.76 -7.56 0.09
N GLY A 207 -4.50 -7.27 -0.23
CA GLY A 207 -3.49 -6.77 0.69
C GLY A 207 -2.67 -7.84 1.42
N VAL A 208 -1.92 -7.41 2.43
CA VAL A 208 -0.95 -8.27 3.13
C VAL A 208 -1.58 -9.52 3.76
N GLY A 209 -2.82 -9.39 4.26
CA GLY A 209 -3.63 -10.48 4.83
C GLY A 209 -4.49 -11.24 3.81
N SER A 210 -4.13 -11.17 2.52
CA SER A 210 -4.88 -11.72 1.38
C SER A 210 -5.51 -13.09 1.69
N HIS A 211 -6.83 -13.16 1.54
CA HIS A 211 -7.55 -14.44 1.54
C HIS A 211 -7.44 -15.09 0.16
N THR A 212 -7.42 -14.30 -0.92
CA THR A 212 -7.23 -14.82 -2.28
C THR A 212 -5.94 -15.61 -2.41
N ARG A 213 -4.82 -15.11 -1.86
CA ARG A 213 -3.54 -15.86 -1.83
C ARG A 213 -3.67 -17.19 -1.09
N LYS A 214 -4.37 -17.23 0.05
CA LYS A 214 -4.57 -18.46 0.82
C LYS A 214 -5.42 -19.48 0.07
N MET A 215 -6.47 -19.02 -0.63
CA MET A 215 -7.32 -19.89 -1.44
C MET A 215 -6.55 -20.49 -2.63
N MET A 216 -5.80 -19.67 -3.36
CA MET A 216 -5.10 -20.10 -4.58
C MET A 216 -3.88 -21.00 -4.30
N PHE A 217 -3.13 -20.72 -3.23
CA PHE A 217 -1.85 -21.40 -2.96
C PHE A 217 -1.88 -22.32 -1.72
N GLY A 218 -3.05 -22.46 -1.08
CA GLY A 218 -3.23 -23.29 0.11
C GLY A 218 -2.36 -22.89 1.30
N SER A 219 -2.15 -23.84 2.23
CA SER A 219 -1.40 -23.65 3.47
C SER A 219 0.11 -23.41 3.26
N ALA A 220 0.65 -23.70 2.07
CA ALA A 220 2.04 -23.39 1.74
C ALA A 220 2.30 -21.86 1.67
N ALA A 221 1.29 -21.06 1.32
CA ALA A 221 1.42 -19.60 1.22
C ALA A 221 1.11 -18.83 2.53
N THR A 222 0.78 -19.53 3.62
CA THR A 222 0.42 -18.89 4.89
C THR A 222 1.61 -18.24 5.59
N ASN A 223 2.84 -18.67 5.31
CA ASN A 223 4.08 -18.12 5.88
C ASN A 223 4.74 -17.04 5.00
N ALA A 224 3.95 -16.19 4.35
CA ALA A 224 4.47 -15.08 3.53
C ALA A 224 5.08 -13.93 4.36
N PHE A 225 5.09 -14.02 5.69
CA PHE A 225 5.70 -13.02 6.56
C PHE A 225 7.04 -13.52 7.08
N HIS A 226 8.11 -12.82 6.69
CA HIS A 226 9.45 -13.04 7.20
C HIS A 226 9.82 -11.88 8.12
N PRO A 227 9.89 -12.09 9.45
CA PRO A 227 10.23 -11.02 10.36
C PRO A 227 11.71 -10.64 10.21
N LEU A 228 11.97 -9.34 10.07
CA LEU A 228 13.33 -8.81 9.99
C LEU A 228 14.02 -8.83 11.36
N GLY A 229 15.35 -8.96 11.35
CA GLY A 229 16.17 -8.95 12.56
C GLY A 229 15.84 -10.08 13.55
N GLY A 230 15.47 -11.26 13.04
CA GLY A 230 15.11 -12.42 13.87
C GLY A 230 13.89 -12.21 14.75
N GLY A 231 12.89 -11.44 14.27
CA GLY A 231 11.67 -11.17 15.05
C GLY A 231 11.84 -10.13 16.15
N LYS A 232 12.93 -9.35 16.12
CA LYS A 232 13.20 -8.33 17.14
C LYS A 232 12.95 -6.90 16.66
N MET A 233 12.83 -6.69 15.35
CA MET A 233 12.55 -5.38 14.77
C MET A 233 11.04 -5.12 14.66
N TYR A 234 10.59 -3.99 15.21
CA TYR A 234 9.18 -3.57 15.16
C TYR A 234 9.12 -2.09 14.84
N VAL A 235 8.24 -1.71 13.91
CA VAL A 235 7.97 -0.31 13.58
C VAL A 235 6.51 -0.04 13.87
N GLY A 236 6.24 0.99 14.67
CA GLY A 236 4.90 1.43 15.00
C GLY A 236 4.67 2.84 14.47
N TYR A 237 3.60 3.02 13.71
CA TYR A 237 3.16 4.35 13.30
C TYR A 237 1.98 4.78 14.18
N LEU A 238 2.05 5.99 14.72
CA LEU A 238 1.09 6.50 15.68
C LEU A 238 0.71 7.93 15.31
N THR A 239 -0.58 8.24 15.43
CA THR A 239 -1.08 9.62 15.35
C THR A 239 -1.08 10.23 16.74
N THR A 240 -0.60 11.46 16.88
CA THR A 240 -0.78 12.19 18.14
C THR A 240 -2.25 12.61 18.26
N PRO A 241 -2.84 12.59 19.47
CA PRO A 241 -4.23 13.00 19.67
C PRO A 241 -4.43 14.52 19.63
N ARG A 242 -3.40 15.29 19.24
CA ARG A 242 -3.44 16.75 19.16
C ARG A 242 -3.53 17.17 17.69
N PRO A 243 -4.48 18.06 17.34
CA PRO A 243 -4.52 18.64 16.01
C PRO A 243 -3.33 19.59 15.78
N ILE A 244 -2.94 19.75 14.52
CA ILE A 244 -1.95 20.75 14.09
C ILE A 244 -2.49 22.15 14.40
N GLN A 245 -1.65 22.99 15.01
CA GLN A 245 -1.91 24.39 15.29
C GLN A 245 -1.17 25.28 14.29
N GLU A 246 -1.59 26.54 14.16
CA GLU A 246 -0.90 27.52 13.34
C GLU A 246 0.53 27.74 13.86
N GLY A 247 1.52 27.65 12.95
CA GLY A 247 2.95 27.71 13.28
C GLY A 247 3.60 26.36 13.61
N ASP A 248 2.84 25.27 13.72
CA ASP A 248 3.42 23.93 13.86
C ASP A 248 4.10 23.49 12.55
N GLN A 249 5.30 22.92 12.68
CA GLN A 249 5.98 22.27 11.57
C GLN A 249 5.43 20.86 11.35
N TYR A 250 5.29 20.47 10.09
CA TYR A 250 4.90 19.11 9.73
C TYR A 250 6.16 18.25 9.60
N ILE A 251 6.66 17.70 10.71
CA ILE A 251 7.88 16.89 10.76
C ILE A 251 7.54 15.46 11.20
N ALA A 252 7.98 14.47 10.44
CA ALA A 252 7.94 13.08 10.88
C ALA A 252 8.99 12.87 12.00
N THR A 253 8.53 12.53 13.20
CA THR A 253 9.42 12.30 14.34
C THR A 253 9.62 10.82 14.62
N ILE A 254 10.86 10.34 14.51
CA ILE A 254 11.32 9.03 14.98
C ILE A 254 11.85 9.10 16.40
N VAL A 255 11.21 8.37 17.31
CA VAL A 255 11.72 8.17 18.68
C VAL A 255 12.46 6.84 18.77
N ALA A 256 13.79 6.89 18.83
CA ALA A 256 14.61 5.71 19.07
C ALA A 256 14.78 5.47 20.57
N GLY A 257 14.31 4.33 21.08
CA GLY A 257 14.41 3.99 22.51
C GLY A 257 14.48 2.49 22.79
N PRO A 258 15.11 2.08 23.91
CA PRO A 258 15.15 0.68 24.32
C PRO A 258 13.74 0.14 24.61
N ARG A 259 13.58 -1.19 24.56
CA ARG A 259 12.34 -1.88 24.96
C ARG A 259 11.88 -1.33 26.33
N PRO A 260 10.67 -0.74 26.45
CA PRO A 260 10.10 -0.47 27.76
C PRO A 260 10.09 -1.77 28.57
N LYS A 261 10.51 -1.74 29.84
CA LYS A 261 10.27 -2.90 30.72
C LYS A 261 8.77 -3.20 30.67
N PRO A 262 8.36 -4.48 30.54
CA PRO A 262 6.94 -4.83 30.60
C PRO A 262 6.34 -4.16 31.85
N ARG A 263 5.14 -3.60 31.71
CA ARG A 263 4.41 -3.12 32.89
C ARG A 263 4.22 -4.35 33.79
N ALA A 264 4.44 -4.18 35.09
CA ALA A 264 4.36 -5.25 36.09
C ALA A 264 3.00 -6.00 36.14
N SER A 265 2.02 -5.61 35.31
CA SER A 265 0.73 -6.28 35.16
C SER A 265 0.72 -7.43 34.13
N GLU A 266 1.80 -7.69 33.38
CA GLU A 266 1.87 -8.82 32.42
C GLU A 266 2.75 -10.01 32.89
N GLU A 267 3.43 -9.89 34.04
CA GLU A 267 4.07 -11.05 34.70
C GLU A 267 3.10 -11.83 35.62
N ALA A 268 1.86 -11.34 35.76
CA ALA A 268 0.79 -12.02 36.48
C ALA A 268 -0.25 -12.63 35.52
N LYS A 269 0.22 -13.42 34.56
CA LYS A 269 -0.54 -14.46 33.84
C LYS A 269 0.49 -15.33 33.12
N GLY A 270 0.85 -16.42 33.80
CA GLY A 270 1.68 -17.49 33.24
C GLY A 270 1.01 -18.21 32.08
#